data_AF-A0A7C2E7D9-F1
#
_entry.id   AF-A0A7C2E7D9-F1
#
_cell.length_a   1.000
_cell.length_b   1.000
_cell.length_c   1.000
_cell.angle_alpha   90.00
_cell.angle_beta   90.00
_cell.angle_gamma   90.00
#
_symmetry.space_group_name_H-M   'P 1'
#
loop_
_entity.id
_entity.type
_entity.pdbx_description
1 polymer ?
#
loop_
_entity_poly.entity_id
_entity_poly.type
_entity_poly.pdbx_seq_one_letter_code
_entity_poly.pdbx_strand_id
1 'polypeptide(L)'
;SFEVRGKTLGIVGYGHIGTQVGVLAESLGLKVVFYDIENKLPLGNARQIGKLHDLLAESDVVTLHVPETAQTKDMFGAAELAAMKAGSHLINASRGTVVVIEALAAALASKHLAGAAIDVFPVEPEGNGEEFLSPLREFDNVILTPHIGGSTLEAQANIGGEVASKLVKYSDNGSTLTAVNFPEASLPAHPGKCRLLHIHKNQPGVLARINDAFSKLGINIAAQYLQTSDEIGYVVIETDSAASQPALEALQQIPGTLRCRVLY
;
A
#
# COMPACT_ATOMS: atom_id res chain seq x y z
N SER A 1 28.19 -0.26 -24.72
CA SER A 1 27.48 0.86 -24.08
C SER A 1 26.24 1.15 -24.89
N PHE A 2 25.07 1.31 -24.26
CA PHE A 2 23.80 1.61 -24.94
C PHE A 2 23.17 2.86 -24.31
N GLU A 3 22.59 3.72 -25.15
CA GLU A 3 21.70 4.77 -24.66
C GLU A 3 20.34 4.18 -24.29
N VAL A 4 19.72 4.73 -23.24
CA VAL A 4 18.35 4.39 -22.84
C VAL A 4 17.30 4.93 -23.81
N ARG A 5 17.62 6.01 -24.53
CA ARG A 5 16.71 6.60 -25.51
C ARG A 5 16.31 5.57 -26.57
N GLY A 6 15.02 5.49 -26.84
CA GLY A 6 14.41 4.57 -27.80
C GLY A 6 14.26 3.12 -27.32
N LYS A 7 14.78 2.78 -26.13
CA LYS A 7 14.58 1.47 -25.48
C LYS A 7 13.18 1.36 -24.87
N THR A 8 12.73 0.13 -24.68
CA THR A 8 11.45 -0.17 -24.03
C THR A 8 11.64 -0.43 -22.54
N LEU A 9 10.96 0.33 -21.69
CA LEU A 9 10.80 0.07 -20.27
C LEU A 9 9.48 -0.66 -20.02
N GLY A 10 9.56 -1.88 -19.50
CA GLY A 10 8.43 -2.65 -19.02
C GLY A 10 8.20 -2.43 -17.53
N ILE A 11 7.02 -1.93 -17.17
CA ILE A 11 6.64 -1.67 -15.79
C ILE A 11 5.64 -2.73 -15.32
N VAL A 12 5.97 -3.50 -14.29
CA VAL A 12 5.07 -4.48 -13.67
C VAL A 12 4.49 -3.87 -12.39
N GLY A 13 3.19 -3.57 -12.41
CA GLY A 13 2.49 -2.79 -11.39
C GLY A 13 2.48 -1.29 -11.75
N TYR A 14 1.33 -0.80 -12.24
CA TYR A 14 1.16 0.58 -12.70
C TYR A 14 0.33 1.41 -11.70
N GLY A 15 0.76 1.35 -10.44
CA GLY A 15 0.22 2.14 -9.33
C GLY A 15 0.94 3.49 -9.16
N HIS A 16 0.98 4.02 -7.92
CA HIS A 16 1.60 5.32 -7.62
C HIS A 16 3.05 5.45 -8.08
N ILE A 17 3.89 4.43 -7.83
CA ILE A 17 5.31 4.48 -8.20
C ILE A 17 5.49 4.18 -9.69
N GLY A 18 4.88 3.11 -10.20
CA GLY A 18 5.01 2.71 -11.61
C GLY A 18 4.57 3.80 -12.60
N THR A 19 3.49 4.52 -12.30
CA THR A 19 3.05 5.67 -13.11
C THR A 19 4.11 6.77 -13.16
N GLN A 20 4.66 7.17 -12.01
CA GLN A 20 5.67 8.23 -11.94
C GLN A 20 7.00 7.82 -12.60
N VAL A 21 7.41 6.56 -12.42
CA VAL A 21 8.57 5.99 -13.13
C VAL A 21 8.36 6.06 -14.65
N GLY A 22 7.15 5.72 -15.12
CA GLY A 22 6.78 5.85 -16.53
C GLY A 22 6.93 7.29 -17.05
N VAL A 23 6.40 8.28 -16.33
CA VAL A 23 6.51 9.70 -16.71
C VAL A 23 7.97 10.15 -16.85
N LEU A 24 8.82 9.79 -15.89
CA LEU A 24 10.25 10.11 -15.93
C LEU A 24 10.95 9.39 -17.08
N ALA A 25 10.63 8.12 -17.32
CA ALA A 25 11.22 7.33 -18.39
C ALA A 25 10.87 7.89 -19.79
N GLU A 26 9.63 8.32 -20.01
CA GLU A 26 9.24 8.98 -21.27
C GLU A 26 10.00 10.30 -21.47
N SER A 27 10.26 11.06 -20.41
CA SER A 27 11.03 12.30 -20.48
C SER A 27 12.50 12.07 -20.91
N LEU A 28 13.03 10.87 -20.63
CA LEU A 28 14.35 10.40 -21.08
C LEU A 28 14.30 9.75 -22.47
N GLY A 29 13.12 9.71 -23.10
CA GLY A 29 12.91 9.16 -24.44
C GLY A 29 12.81 7.63 -24.50
N LEU A 30 12.50 6.96 -23.40
CA LEU A 30 12.12 5.55 -23.41
C LEU A 30 10.68 5.38 -23.93
N LYS A 31 10.39 4.21 -24.49
CA LYS A 31 9.03 3.74 -24.74
C LYS A 31 8.55 3.03 -23.50
N VAL A 32 7.40 3.41 -22.95
CA VAL A 32 6.88 2.81 -21.73
C VAL A 32 5.74 1.85 -22.06
N VAL A 33 5.87 0.63 -21.56
CA VAL A 33 4.80 -0.38 -21.58
C VAL A 33 4.61 -0.90 -20.16
N PHE A 34 3.41 -1.30 -19.81
CA PHE A 34 3.14 -1.78 -18.46
C PHE A 34 2.17 -2.95 -18.42
N TYR A 35 2.30 -3.78 -17.39
CA TYR A 35 1.39 -4.84 -17.05
C TYR A 35 0.85 -4.57 -15.64
N ASP A 36 -0.47 -4.68 -15.50
CA ASP A 36 -1.18 -4.60 -14.24
C ASP A 36 -2.36 -5.56 -14.29
N ILE A 37 -2.72 -6.15 -13.15
CA ILE A 37 -3.87 -7.08 -13.05
C ILE A 37 -5.20 -6.34 -13.22
N GLU A 38 -5.20 -5.03 -12.98
CA GLU A 38 -6.33 -4.14 -13.25
C GLU A 38 -6.12 -3.38 -14.56
N ASN A 39 -7.22 -3.01 -15.20
CA ASN A 39 -7.17 -2.04 -16.30
C ASN A 39 -6.84 -0.65 -15.72
N LYS A 40 -5.76 -0.02 -16.18
CA LYS A 40 -5.33 1.30 -15.71
C LYS A 40 -5.38 2.30 -16.85
N LEU A 41 -5.75 3.55 -16.54
CA LEU A 41 -5.64 4.64 -17.50
C LEU A 41 -4.15 4.98 -17.71
N PRO A 42 -3.59 4.84 -18.93
CA PRO A 42 -2.20 5.21 -19.19
C PRO A 42 -1.99 6.73 -19.06
N LEU A 43 -0.80 7.13 -18.60
CA LEU A 43 -0.31 8.50 -18.67
C LEU A 43 0.67 8.65 -19.84
N GLY A 44 0.60 9.77 -20.56
CA GLY A 44 1.50 10.03 -21.69
C GLY A 44 1.29 9.04 -22.84
N ASN A 45 2.37 8.45 -23.33
CA ASN A 45 2.33 7.44 -24.39
C ASN A 45 2.46 6.00 -23.86
N ALA A 46 2.33 5.81 -22.54
CA ALA A 46 2.42 4.50 -21.93
C ALA A 46 1.33 3.57 -22.48
N ARG A 47 1.66 2.29 -22.70
CA ARG A 47 0.73 1.29 -23.24
C ARG A 47 0.58 0.10 -22.29
N GLN A 48 -0.67 -0.23 -21.95
CA GLN A 48 -0.96 -1.44 -21.20
C GLN A 48 -0.80 -2.68 -22.09
N ILE A 49 -0.16 -3.71 -21.54
CA ILE A 49 0.00 -5.04 -22.14
C ILE A 49 -0.86 -6.02 -21.35
N GLY A 50 -1.69 -6.79 -22.05
CA GLY A 50 -2.67 -7.67 -21.41
C GLY A 50 -2.09 -8.93 -20.77
N LYS A 51 -0.84 -9.28 -21.08
CA LYS A 51 -0.15 -10.47 -20.54
C LYS A 51 1.26 -10.11 -20.11
N LEU A 52 1.68 -10.64 -18.96
CA LEU A 52 3.02 -10.41 -18.42
C LEU A 52 4.12 -10.83 -19.40
N HIS A 53 4.04 -12.04 -19.96
CA HIS A 53 5.07 -12.57 -20.87
C HIS A 53 5.24 -11.73 -22.15
N ASP A 54 4.16 -11.13 -22.66
CA ASP A 54 4.24 -10.25 -23.84
C ASP A 54 5.04 -8.97 -23.52
N LEU A 55 4.89 -8.43 -22.30
CA LEU A 55 5.69 -7.31 -21.81
C LEU A 55 7.15 -7.71 -21.63
N LEU A 56 7.43 -8.86 -21.04
CA LEU A 56 8.80 -9.34 -20.82
C LEU A 56 9.55 -9.51 -22.14
N ALA A 57 8.87 -10.01 -23.16
CA ALA A 57 9.45 -10.25 -24.48
C ALA A 57 9.76 -8.96 -25.28
N GLU A 58 9.13 -7.82 -24.97
CA GLU A 58 9.38 -6.54 -25.66
C GLU A 58 10.27 -5.56 -24.89
N SER A 59 10.51 -5.81 -23.60
CA SER A 59 11.18 -4.88 -22.68
C SER A 59 12.70 -5.03 -22.64
N ASP A 60 13.43 -3.93 -22.85
CA ASP A 60 14.89 -3.88 -22.67
C ASP A 60 15.27 -3.75 -21.18
N VAL A 61 14.39 -3.16 -20.38
CA VAL A 61 14.47 -3.06 -18.92
C VAL A 61 13.11 -3.39 -18.35
N VAL A 62 13.05 -4.24 -17.32
CA VAL A 62 11.84 -4.53 -16.57
C VAL A 62 11.99 -3.99 -15.15
N THR A 63 11.00 -3.25 -14.66
CA THR A 63 10.97 -2.72 -13.29
C THR A 63 9.69 -3.13 -12.56
N LEU A 64 9.86 -3.53 -11.29
CA LEU A 64 8.78 -4.10 -10.47
C LEU A 64 8.30 -3.10 -9.42
N HIS A 65 7.00 -2.86 -9.39
CA HIS A 65 6.30 -1.96 -8.46
C HIS A 65 4.98 -2.56 -7.96
N VAL A 66 5.04 -3.81 -7.51
CA VAL A 66 3.88 -4.57 -7.03
C VAL A 66 3.83 -4.63 -5.49
N PRO A 67 2.63 -4.79 -4.89
CA PRO A 67 2.50 -5.02 -3.44
C PRO A 67 2.98 -6.42 -3.06
N GLU A 68 3.14 -6.67 -1.76
CA GLU A 68 3.40 -8.02 -1.25
C GLU A 68 2.07 -8.73 -1.02
N THR A 69 1.81 -9.76 -1.83
CA THR A 69 0.57 -10.54 -1.80
C THR A 69 0.87 -11.99 -2.17
N ALA A 70 -0.07 -12.89 -1.94
CA ALA A 70 0.06 -14.28 -2.40
C ALA A 70 0.22 -14.41 -3.93
N GLN A 71 -0.28 -13.44 -4.71
CA GLN A 71 -0.19 -13.46 -6.18
C GLN A 71 1.16 -12.94 -6.70
N THR A 72 1.84 -12.09 -5.94
CA THR A 72 3.09 -11.44 -6.33
C THR A 72 4.32 -12.10 -5.73
N LYS A 73 4.13 -12.96 -4.72
CA LYS A 73 5.18 -13.78 -4.15
C LYS A 73 5.78 -14.72 -5.21
N ASP A 74 7.09 -14.69 -5.35
CA ASP A 74 7.90 -15.49 -6.26
C ASP A 74 7.44 -15.40 -7.72
N MET A 75 6.72 -14.32 -8.09
CA MET A 75 6.14 -14.18 -9.43
C MET A 75 7.20 -13.99 -10.52
N PHE A 76 8.43 -13.60 -10.16
CA PHE A 76 9.59 -13.61 -11.05
C PHE A 76 10.50 -14.79 -10.71
N GLY A 77 10.17 -15.96 -11.26
CA GLY A 77 10.96 -17.17 -11.20
C GLY A 77 11.78 -17.40 -12.47
N ALA A 78 12.29 -18.62 -12.64
CA ALA A 78 13.11 -18.98 -13.79
C ALA A 78 12.38 -18.83 -15.14
N ALA A 79 11.06 -19.08 -15.18
CA ALA A 79 10.27 -18.98 -16.39
C ALA A 79 10.10 -17.53 -16.85
N GLU A 80 9.81 -16.62 -15.93
CA GLU A 80 9.63 -15.20 -16.23
C GLU A 80 10.97 -14.55 -16.59
N LEU A 81 12.03 -14.88 -15.85
CA LEU A 81 13.38 -14.40 -16.17
C LEU A 81 13.85 -14.87 -17.55
N ALA A 82 13.52 -16.10 -17.96
CA ALA A 82 13.85 -16.62 -19.30
C ALA A 82 12.95 -16.03 -20.41
N ALA A 83 11.77 -15.53 -20.07
CA ALA A 83 10.86 -14.85 -21.00
C ALA A 83 11.29 -13.39 -21.27
N MET A 84 12.17 -12.83 -20.46
CA MET A 84 12.78 -11.53 -20.72
C MET A 84 13.67 -11.58 -21.97
N LYS A 85 13.88 -10.42 -22.59
CA LYS A 85 14.81 -10.32 -23.72
C LYS A 85 16.23 -10.68 -23.28
N ALA A 86 16.94 -11.46 -24.10
CA ALA A 86 18.37 -11.69 -23.89
C ALA A 86 19.13 -10.34 -23.88
N GLY A 87 19.96 -10.13 -22.87
CA GLY A 87 20.68 -8.89 -22.63
C GLY A 87 19.85 -7.76 -21.99
N SER A 88 18.64 -8.04 -21.51
CA SER A 88 17.82 -7.08 -20.77
C SER A 88 18.27 -6.94 -19.30
N HIS A 89 17.64 -6.00 -18.59
CA HIS A 89 17.94 -5.69 -17.19
C HIS A 89 16.68 -5.80 -16.33
N LEU A 90 16.83 -6.25 -15.09
CA LEU A 90 15.76 -6.31 -14.10
C LEU A 90 16.01 -5.32 -12.96
N ILE A 91 14.97 -4.61 -12.53
CA ILE A 91 15.01 -3.70 -11.38
C ILE A 91 13.90 -4.09 -10.39
N ASN A 92 14.28 -4.44 -9.14
CA ASN A 92 13.32 -4.64 -8.07
C ASN A 92 13.62 -3.72 -6.87
N ALA A 93 12.78 -2.71 -6.70
CA ALA A 93 12.72 -1.85 -5.52
C ALA A 93 11.30 -1.84 -4.93
N SER A 94 10.59 -2.96 -5.04
CA SER A 94 9.21 -3.12 -4.56
C SER A 94 9.15 -3.92 -3.27
N ARG A 95 9.20 -5.25 -3.38
CA ARG A 95 9.15 -6.19 -2.26
C ARG A 95 10.16 -7.31 -2.46
N GLY A 96 10.80 -7.73 -1.36
CA GLY A 96 11.88 -8.72 -1.37
C GLY A 96 11.43 -10.11 -1.80
N THR A 97 10.15 -10.43 -1.64
CA THR A 97 9.54 -11.73 -1.96
C THR A 97 9.08 -11.88 -3.41
N VAL A 98 9.27 -10.86 -4.27
CA VAL A 98 8.73 -10.86 -5.64
C VAL A 98 9.61 -11.65 -6.62
N VAL A 99 10.92 -11.65 -6.39
CA VAL A 99 11.92 -12.28 -7.28
C VAL A 99 12.56 -13.46 -6.57
N VAL A 100 12.60 -14.61 -7.25
CA VAL A 100 13.39 -15.75 -6.78
C VAL A 100 14.87 -15.47 -7.05
N ILE A 101 15.60 -15.05 -6.00
CA ILE A 101 17.00 -14.59 -6.09
C ILE A 101 17.91 -15.62 -6.77
N GLU A 102 17.66 -16.91 -6.53
CA GLU A 102 18.52 -17.98 -7.06
C GLU A 102 18.32 -18.17 -8.57
N ALA A 103 17.09 -17.95 -9.04
CA ALA A 103 16.80 -17.94 -10.46
C ALA A 103 17.41 -16.71 -11.14
N LEU A 104 17.41 -15.55 -10.46
CA LEU A 104 18.06 -14.33 -10.96
C LEU A 104 19.58 -14.51 -11.06
N ALA A 105 20.22 -15.07 -10.03
CA ALA A 105 21.65 -15.39 -10.05
C ALA A 105 22.01 -16.32 -11.22
N ALA A 106 21.20 -17.36 -11.47
CA ALA A 106 21.40 -18.25 -12.61
C ALA A 106 21.23 -17.54 -13.97
N ALA A 107 20.24 -16.66 -14.11
CA ALA A 107 20.04 -15.85 -15.31
C ALA A 107 21.20 -14.87 -15.58
N LEU A 108 21.81 -14.32 -14.53
CA LEU A 108 22.99 -13.46 -14.61
C LEU A 108 24.25 -14.27 -14.96
N ALA A 109 24.48 -15.40 -14.30
CA ALA A 109 25.61 -16.29 -14.55
C ALA A 109 25.62 -16.83 -15.99
N SER A 110 24.45 -17.17 -16.53
CA SER A 110 24.29 -17.57 -17.94
C SER A 110 24.38 -16.41 -18.94
N LYS A 111 24.48 -15.17 -18.46
CA LYS A 111 24.47 -13.93 -19.26
C LYS A 111 23.20 -13.73 -20.08
N HIS A 112 22.11 -14.41 -19.70
CA HIS A 112 20.81 -14.15 -20.29
C HIS A 112 20.34 -12.73 -19.93
N LEU A 113 20.52 -12.32 -18.68
CA LEU A 113 20.38 -10.91 -18.27
C LEU A 113 21.74 -10.22 -18.27
N ALA A 114 21.76 -8.98 -18.76
CA ALA A 114 22.98 -8.17 -18.81
C ALA A 114 23.33 -7.53 -17.45
N GLY A 115 22.36 -7.44 -16.54
CA GLY A 115 22.54 -6.91 -15.18
C GLY A 115 21.22 -6.76 -14.45
N ALA A 116 21.29 -6.37 -13.17
CA ALA A 116 20.12 -6.11 -12.35
C ALA A 116 20.37 -5.01 -11.32
N ALA A 117 19.29 -4.44 -10.76
CA ALA A 117 19.36 -3.58 -9.58
C ALA A 117 18.32 -4.03 -8.55
N ILE A 118 18.76 -4.43 -7.36
CA ILE A 118 17.91 -5.02 -6.32
C ILE A 118 18.11 -4.24 -5.02
N ASP A 119 17.02 -3.64 -4.52
CA ASP A 119 17.00 -2.87 -3.28
C ASP A 119 16.39 -3.65 -2.11
N VAL A 120 15.61 -4.69 -2.40
CA VAL A 120 14.81 -5.44 -1.43
C VAL A 120 15.05 -6.93 -1.57
N PHE A 121 15.13 -7.65 -0.44
CA PHE A 121 15.54 -9.05 -0.40
C PHE A 121 14.60 -9.90 0.47
N PRO A 122 14.48 -11.22 0.23
CA PRO A 122 13.64 -12.09 1.06
C PRO A 122 14.04 -12.11 2.54
N VAL A 123 15.35 -11.97 2.80
CA VAL A 123 15.93 -11.84 4.13
C VAL A 123 16.83 -10.61 4.11
N GLU A 124 16.54 -9.67 4.99
CA GLU A 124 17.29 -8.42 5.13
C GLU A 124 17.93 -8.37 6.53
N PRO A 125 19.14 -7.77 6.66
CA PRO A 125 19.75 -7.56 7.96
C PRO A 125 18.85 -6.73 8.89
N GLU A 126 18.80 -7.05 10.19
CA GLU A 126 17.99 -6.29 11.15
C GLU A 126 18.62 -4.92 11.49
N GLY A 127 19.92 -4.76 11.22
CA GLY A 127 20.63 -3.51 11.38
C GLY A 127 21.99 -3.46 10.68
N ASN A 128 22.58 -2.27 10.64
CA ASN A 128 23.82 -1.99 9.89
C ASN A 128 25.06 -2.77 10.34
N GLY A 129 25.01 -3.42 11.50
CA GLY A 129 26.13 -4.20 12.05
C GLY A 129 26.16 -5.66 11.59
N GLU A 130 25.13 -6.12 10.87
CA GLU A 130 24.99 -7.49 10.41
C GLU A 130 25.49 -7.64 8.97
N GLU A 131 26.09 -8.80 8.67
CA GLU A 131 26.55 -9.07 7.32
C GLU A 131 25.36 -9.37 6.39
N PHE A 132 25.28 -8.65 5.28
CA PHE A 132 24.34 -8.96 4.21
C PHE A 132 24.84 -10.15 3.37
N LEU A 133 24.04 -11.22 3.31
CA LEU A 133 24.34 -12.41 2.50
C LEU A 133 23.33 -12.52 1.36
N SER A 134 23.84 -12.58 0.13
CA SER A 134 23.05 -12.84 -1.07
C SER A 134 23.96 -13.42 -2.16
N PRO A 135 23.50 -14.40 -2.94
CA PRO A 135 24.24 -14.89 -4.11
C PRO A 135 24.53 -13.79 -5.12
N LEU A 136 23.75 -12.70 -5.12
CA LEU A 136 23.95 -11.58 -6.04
C LEU A 136 25.25 -10.78 -5.78
N ARG A 137 25.91 -10.98 -4.64
CA ARG A 137 27.17 -10.29 -4.27
C ARG A 137 28.34 -10.61 -5.21
N GLU A 138 28.30 -11.71 -5.95
CA GLU A 138 29.40 -12.10 -6.85
C GLU A 138 29.40 -11.37 -8.20
N PHE A 139 28.32 -10.64 -8.52
CA PHE A 139 28.10 -10.03 -9.82
C PHE A 139 28.39 -8.52 -9.83
N ASP A 140 29.48 -8.11 -10.48
CA ASP A 140 29.84 -6.68 -10.64
C ASP A 140 28.82 -5.88 -11.48
N ASN A 141 28.00 -6.56 -12.29
CA ASN A 141 26.92 -5.98 -13.08
C ASN A 141 25.56 -5.97 -12.35
N VAL A 142 25.57 -6.13 -11.02
CA VAL A 142 24.39 -6.00 -10.17
C VAL A 142 24.57 -4.86 -9.17
N ILE A 143 23.59 -3.96 -9.14
CA ILE A 143 23.51 -2.89 -8.14
C ILE A 143 22.70 -3.42 -6.95
N LEU A 144 23.32 -3.46 -5.78
CA LEU A 144 22.69 -3.86 -4.52
C LEU A 144 22.58 -2.64 -3.62
N THR A 145 21.37 -2.31 -3.18
CA THR A 145 21.12 -1.22 -2.25
C THR A 145 20.36 -1.72 -1.02
N PRO A 146 20.62 -1.19 0.19
CA PRO A 146 20.11 -1.75 1.44
C PRO A 146 18.72 -1.21 1.80
N HIS A 147 17.71 -1.48 0.97
CA HIS A 147 16.31 -1.07 1.17
C HIS A 147 16.17 0.46 1.39
N ILE A 148 16.76 1.23 0.48
CA ILE A 148 16.81 2.69 0.55
C ILE A 148 15.98 3.40 -0.53
N GLY A 149 15.16 2.68 -1.30
CA GLY A 149 14.34 3.27 -2.37
C GLY A 149 13.41 4.41 -1.90
N GLY A 150 12.99 4.39 -0.63
CA GLY A 150 12.19 5.46 0.01
C GLY A 150 12.97 6.33 1.00
N SER A 151 14.27 6.13 1.18
CA SER A 151 15.06 6.71 2.27
C SER A 151 15.64 8.09 1.91
N THR A 152 14.76 9.06 1.65
CA THR A 152 15.13 10.46 1.36
C THR A 152 14.53 11.44 2.38
N LEU A 153 15.12 12.64 2.50
CA LEU A 153 14.63 13.67 3.41
C LEU A 153 13.23 14.16 3.01
N GLU A 154 12.98 14.28 1.71
CA GLU A 154 11.68 14.63 1.15
C GLU A 154 10.63 13.56 1.45
N ALA A 155 10.98 12.28 1.34
CA ALA A 155 10.10 11.18 1.72
C ALA A 155 9.77 11.21 3.21
N GLN A 156 10.77 11.47 4.08
CA GLN A 156 10.55 11.62 5.52
C GLN A 156 9.62 12.80 5.84
N ALA A 157 9.77 13.93 5.16
CA ALA A 157 8.86 15.08 5.31
C ALA A 157 7.42 14.73 4.91
N ASN A 158 7.25 14.01 3.80
CA ASN A 158 5.94 13.55 3.34
C ASN A 158 5.30 12.56 4.33
N ILE A 159 6.07 11.59 4.84
CA ILE A 159 5.61 10.64 5.87
C ILE A 159 5.16 11.40 7.13
N GLY A 160 5.96 12.35 7.60
CA GLY A 160 5.64 13.17 8.76
C GLY A 160 4.29 13.90 8.58
N GLY A 161 4.09 14.55 7.43
CA GLY A 161 2.84 15.23 7.12
C GLY A 161 1.64 14.29 6.99
N GLU A 162 1.80 13.17 6.30
CA GLU A 162 0.73 12.19 6.08
C GLU A 162 0.26 11.55 7.40
N VAL A 163 1.20 11.05 8.20
CA VAL A 163 0.88 10.37 9.47
C VAL A 163 0.31 11.36 10.48
N ALA A 164 0.88 12.56 10.59
CA ALA A 164 0.31 13.61 11.45
C ALA A 164 -1.12 13.96 11.03
N SER A 165 -1.40 14.09 9.73
CA SER A 165 -2.76 14.33 9.23
C SER A 165 -3.73 13.21 9.60
N LYS A 166 -3.31 11.94 9.52
CA LYS A 166 -4.13 10.80 9.94
C LYS A 166 -4.45 10.85 11.44
N LEU A 167 -3.45 11.13 12.28
CA LEU A 167 -3.64 11.26 13.73
C LEU A 167 -4.56 12.43 14.10
N VAL A 168 -4.39 13.59 13.45
CA VAL A 168 -5.26 14.76 13.64
C VAL A 168 -6.69 14.42 13.22
N LYS A 169 -6.90 13.81 12.04
CA LYS A 169 -8.24 13.41 11.59
C LYS A 169 -8.91 12.43 12.55
N TYR A 170 -8.21 11.39 13.00
CA TYR A 170 -8.75 10.48 14.00
C TYR A 170 -9.05 11.20 15.32
N SER A 171 -8.15 12.09 15.75
CA SER A 171 -8.33 12.89 16.96
C SER A 171 -9.58 13.76 16.90
N ASP A 172 -9.82 14.43 15.78
CA ASP A 172 -10.78 15.53 15.67
C ASP A 172 -12.13 15.07 15.13
N ASN A 173 -12.15 14.06 14.25
CA ASN A 173 -13.38 13.57 13.62
C ASN A 173 -13.56 12.04 13.67
N GLY A 174 -12.60 11.30 14.24
CA GLY A 174 -12.71 9.85 14.41
C GLY A 174 -12.51 9.04 13.14
N SER A 175 -12.05 9.66 12.04
CA SER A 175 -11.77 8.91 10.82
C SER A 175 -10.65 7.89 11.02
N THR A 176 -10.91 6.65 10.63
CA THR A 176 -9.95 5.53 10.67
C THR A 176 -9.61 5.02 9.27
N LEU A 177 -9.91 5.80 8.22
CA LEU A 177 -9.47 5.48 6.86
C LEU A 177 -7.97 5.22 6.81
N THR A 178 -7.56 4.19 6.08
CA THR A 178 -6.18 3.71 5.94
C THR A 178 -5.53 3.20 7.23
N ALA A 179 -6.30 2.98 8.31
CA ALA A 179 -5.79 2.32 9.50
C ALA A 179 -5.48 0.85 9.19
N VAL A 180 -4.29 0.38 9.58
CA VAL A 180 -3.79 -0.96 9.22
C VAL A 180 -4.30 -2.09 10.12
N ASN A 181 -4.93 -1.74 11.24
CA ASN A 181 -5.35 -2.68 12.28
C ASN A 181 -6.71 -2.32 12.89
N PHE A 182 -7.53 -1.56 12.17
CA PHE A 182 -8.78 -1.03 12.70
C PHE A 182 -9.86 -0.94 11.61
N PRO A 183 -11.15 -1.16 11.93
CA PRO A 183 -12.22 -0.97 10.95
C PRO A 183 -12.20 0.44 10.36
N GLU A 184 -12.20 0.52 9.03
CA GLU A 184 -12.17 1.79 8.31
C GLU A 184 -13.55 2.46 8.30
N ALA A 185 -13.63 3.60 8.97
CA ALA A 185 -14.83 4.43 9.02
C ALA A 185 -14.46 5.91 8.82
N SER A 186 -15.29 6.61 8.05
CA SER A 186 -15.23 8.06 7.92
C SER A 186 -16.63 8.60 7.75
N LEU A 187 -16.95 9.63 8.52
CA LEU A 187 -18.25 10.28 8.46
C LEU A 187 -18.03 11.78 8.18
N PRO A 188 -18.64 12.37 7.14
CA PRO A 188 -18.61 13.82 6.94
C PRO A 188 -19.16 14.56 8.17
N ALA A 189 -18.54 15.67 8.55
CA ALA A 189 -18.97 16.46 9.72
C ALA A 189 -20.21 17.28 9.42
N HIS A 190 -21.18 17.30 10.33
CA HIS A 190 -22.39 18.13 10.21
C HIS A 190 -22.36 19.31 11.19
N PRO A 191 -22.56 20.57 10.73
CA PRO A 191 -22.59 21.73 11.61
C PRO A 191 -23.66 21.63 12.71
N GLY A 192 -23.32 22.03 13.94
CA GLY A 192 -24.24 22.01 15.09
C GLY A 192 -24.55 20.63 15.65
N LYS A 193 -23.80 19.60 15.24
CA LYS A 193 -23.85 18.25 15.81
C LYS A 193 -22.67 17.99 16.72
N CYS A 194 -22.83 17.01 17.59
CA CYS A 194 -21.77 16.42 18.39
C CYS A 194 -21.44 15.03 17.85
N ARG A 195 -20.16 14.69 17.84
CA ARG A 195 -19.70 13.37 17.38
C ARG A 195 -19.24 12.49 18.52
N LEU A 196 -19.82 11.29 18.57
CA LEU A 196 -19.45 10.21 19.48
C LEU A 196 -18.82 9.05 18.72
N LEU A 197 -17.80 8.48 19.32
CA LEU A 197 -17.11 7.29 18.86
C LEU A 197 -17.43 6.14 19.82
N HIS A 198 -17.73 4.97 19.28
CA HIS A 198 -17.96 3.77 20.07
C HIS A 198 -17.23 2.58 19.45
N ILE A 199 -16.28 2.05 20.21
CA ILE A 199 -15.50 0.86 19.89
C ILE A 199 -16.02 -0.26 20.78
N HIS A 200 -16.34 -1.41 20.19
CA HIS A 200 -16.94 -2.54 20.89
C HIS A 200 -16.43 -3.88 20.36
N LYS A 201 -16.61 -4.95 21.14
CA LYS A 201 -16.44 -6.32 20.67
C LYS A 201 -17.49 -6.62 19.60
N ASN A 202 -17.10 -7.26 18.50
CA ASN A 202 -18.04 -7.62 17.43
C ASN A 202 -19.02 -8.71 17.92
N GLN A 203 -20.19 -8.29 18.42
CA GLN A 203 -21.22 -9.17 18.97
C GLN A 203 -22.59 -8.78 18.45
N PRO A 204 -23.46 -9.77 18.14
CA PRO A 204 -24.82 -9.49 17.68
C PRO A 204 -25.61 -8.60 18.66
N GLY A 205 -26.35 -7.65 18.11
CA GLY A 205 -27.28 -6.80 18.85
C GLY A 205 -26.68 -5.52 19.45
N VAL A 206 -25.36 -5.27 19.32
CA VAL A 206 -24.76 -4.02 19.83
C VAL A 206 -25.41 -2.78 19.20
N LEU A 207 -25.60 -2.75 17.88
CA LEU A 207 -26.23 -1.62 17.20
C LEU A 207 -27.69 -1.40 17.64
N ALA A 208 -28.44 -2.47 17.87
CA ALA A 208 -29.80 -2.38 18.41
C ALA A 208 -29.79 -1.77 19.82
N ARG A 209 -28.87 -2.19 20.70
CA ARG A 209 -28.72 -1.62 22.05
C ARG A 209 -28.34 -0.15 22.02
N ILE A 210 -27.50 0.28 21.07
CA ILE A 210 -27.16 1.69 20.87
C ILE A 210 -28.43 2.50 20.56
N ASN A 211 -29.17 2.06 19.55
CA ASN A 211 -30.39 2.74 19.11
C ASN A 211 -31.46 2.77 20.22
N ASP A 212 -31.65 1.66 20.93
CA ASP A 212 -32.60 1.57 22.05
C ASP A 212 -32.22 2.51 23.20
N ALA A 213 -30.92 2.59 23.52
CA ALA A 213 -30.43 3.46 24.59
C ALA A 213 -30.65 4.93 24.25
N PHE A 214 -30.39 5.33 23.00
CA PHE A 214 -30.61 6.71 22.55
C PHE A 214 -32.10 7.04 22.46
N SER A 215 -32.93 6.10 21.99
CA SER A 215 -34.38 6.27 21.93
C SER A 215 -35.01 6.48 23.31
N LYS A 216 -34.55 5.74 24.34
CA LYS A 216 -35.04 5.90 25.73
C LYS A 216 -34.72 7.27 26.32
N LEU A 217 -33.63 7.90 25.86
CA LEU A 217 -33.20 9.24 26.26
C LEU A 217 -33.79 10.34 25.37
N GLY A 218 -34.57 9.98 24.34
CA GLY A 218 -35.10 10.94 23.37
C GLY A 218 -34.02 11.60 22.50
N ILE A 219 -32.89 10.94 22.30
CA ILE A 219 -31.75 11.47 21.54
C ILE A 219 -31.90 11.07 20.07
N ASN A 220 -31.90 12.08 19.18
CA ASN A 220 -31.91 11.85 17.74
C ASN A 220 -30.50 11.59 17.18
N ILE A 221 -30.38 10.62 16.28
CA ILE A 221 -29.15 10.33 15.53
C ILE A 221 -29.23 11.06 14.19
N ALA A 222 -28.33 12.00 13.96
CA ALA A 222 -28.24 12.75 12.71
C ALA A 222 -27.57 11.93 11.61
N ALA A 223 -26.50 11.22 11.96
CA ALA A 223 -25.77 10.36 11.06
C ALA A 223 -25.05 9.27 11.84
N GLN A 224 -24.82 8.12 11.21
CA GLN A 224 -24.00 7.06 11.78
C GLN A 224 -23.25 6.31 10.68
N TYR A 225 -22.07 5.80 11.01
CA TYR A 225 -21.31 4.91 10.15
C TYR A 225 -20.67 3.82 11.01
N LEU A 226 -21.02 2.56 10.74
CA LEU A 226 -20.46 1.38 11.41
C LEU A 226 -19.62 0.60 10.42
N GLN A 227 -18.42 0.19 10.85
CA GLN A 227 -17.65 -0.86 10.20
C GLN A 227 -17.18 -1.88 11.23
N THR A 228 -17.00 -3.12 10.81
CA THR A 228 -16.56 -4.22 11.68
C THR A 228 -15.37 -4.96 11.08
N SER A 229 -14.49 -5.47 11.95
CA SER A 229 -13.58 -6.57 11.66
C SER A 229 -14.03 -7.80 12.45
N ASP A 230 -13.26 -8.90 12.40
CA ASP A 230 -13.61 -10.15 13.07
C ASP A 230 -13.84 -9.98 14.57
N GLU A 231 -13.01 -9.17 15.24
CA GLU A 231 -13.03 -9.04 16.71
C GLU A 231 -13.73 -7.77 17.22
N ILE A 232 -13.72 -6.70 16.43
CA ILE A 232 -14.17 -5.38 16.87
C ILE A 232 -15.13 -4.71 15.88
N GLY A 233 -16.07 -3.95 16.44
CA GLY A 233 -16.89 -3.00 15.71
C GLY A 233 -16.52 -1.57 16.10
N TYR A 234 -16.58 -0.69 15.11
CA TYR A 234 -16.34 0.73 15.28
C TYR A 234 -17.47 1.52 14.65
N VAL A 235 -18.19 2.28 15.47
CA VAL A 235 -19.25 3.17 15.00
C VAL A 235 -18.94 4.61 15.34
N VAL A 236 -19.05 5.46 14.33
CA VAL A 236 -19.04 6.92 14.43
C VAL A 236 -20.49 7.38 14.39
N ILE A 237 -20.94 8.10 15.41
CA ILE A 237 -22.33 8.54 15.58
C ILE A 237 -22.36 10.05 15.76
N GLU A 238 -23.30 10.72 15.12
CA GLU A 238 -23.58 12.12 15.36
C GLU A 238 -24.97 12.32 15.97
N THR A 239 -25.02 13.13 17.02
CA THR A 239 -26.23 13.53 17.72
C THR A 239 -26.30 15.04 17.84
N ASP A 240 -27.38 15.59 18.39
CA ASP A 240 -27.41 17.00 18.78
C ASP A 240 -26.42 17.28 19.93
N SER A 241 -25.75 18.45 19.89
CA SER A 241 -24.70 18.79 20.87
C SER A 241 -25.16 18.82 22.32
N ALA A 242 -26.43 19.17 22.56
CA ALA A 242 -27.03 19.18 23.90
C ALA A 242 -27.16 17.78 24.52
N ALA A 243 -27.10 16.71 23.70
CA ALA A 243 -27.29 15.33 24.13
C ALA A 243 -25.98 14.54 24.25
N SER A 244 -24.82 15.18 24.05
CA SER A 244 -23.50 14.54 23.97
C SER A 244 -23.14 13.71 25.21
N GLN A 245 -23.29 14.30 26.40
CA GLN A 245 -22.92 13.65 27.65
C GLN A 245 -23.85 12.48 28.01
N PRO A 246 -25.19 12.62 27.97
CA PRO A 246 -26.09 11.48 28.16
C PRO A 246 -25.89 10.36 27.14
N ALA A 247 -25.62 10.71 25.86
CA ALA A 247 -25.32 9.73 24.83
C ALA A 247 -24.03 8.95 25.15
N LEU A 248 -22.98 9.63 25.59
CA LEU A 248 -21.72 9.00 25.96
C LEU A 248 -21.89 8.00 27.11
N GLU A 249 -22.59 8.42 28.16
CA GLU A 249 -22.86 7.57 29.33
C GLU A 249 -23.67 6.34 28.93
N ALA A 250 -24.69 6.51 28.08
CA ALA A 250 -25.48 5.41 27.55
C ALA A 250 -24.63 4.39 26.78
N LEU A 251 -23.72 4.86 25.92
CA LEU A 251 -22.80 4.01 25.14
C LEU A 251 -21.85 3.22 26.06
N GLN A 252 -21.35 3.84 27.13
CA GLN A 252 -20.44 3.20 28.08
C GLN A 252 -21.08 2.02 28.83
N GLN A 253 -22.40 2.04 29.03
CA GLN A 253 -23.12 0.97 29.72
C GLN A 253 -23.48 -0.22 28.81
N ILE A 254 -23.24 -0.12 27.50
CA ILE A 254 -23.57 -1.21 26.58
C ILE A 254 -22.63 -2.41 26.80
N PRO A 255 -23.16 -3.62 27.04
CA PRO A 255 -22.32 -4.81 27.14
C PRO A 255 -21.50 -5.04 25.88
N GLY A 256 -20.19 -5.22 26.05
CA GLY A 256 -19.23 -5.38 24.95
C GLY A 256 -18.52 -4.09 24.53
N THR A 257 -18.87 -2.94 25.09
CA THR A 257 -18.13 -1.68 24.88
C THR A 257 -16.67 -1.81 25.32
N LEU A 258 -15.76 -1.38 24.46
CA LEU A 258 -14.32 -1.31 24.72
C LEU A 258 -13.88 0.13 25.03
N ARG A 259 -14.35 1.10 24.25
CA ARG A 259 -14.02 2.52 24.45
C ARG A 259 -15.09 3.41 23.83
N CYS A 260 -15.39 4.52 24.51
CA CYS A 260 -16.21 5.59 23.97
C CYS A 260 -15.47 6.92 24.05
N ARG A 261 -15.79 7.84 23.16
CA ARG A 261 -15.24 9.21 23.18
C ARG A 261 -16.22 10.20 22.54
N VAL A 262 -16.35 11.39 23.13
CA VAL A 262 -16.95 12.55 22.46
C VAL A 262 -15.82 13.38 21.84
N LEU A 263 -16.01 13.85 20.61
CA LEU A 263 -14.99 14.62 19.89
C LEU A 263 -15.21 16.13 19.99
N TYR A 264 -16.42 16.58 19.68
CA TYR A 264 -16.84 17.99 19.69
C TYR A 264 -18.34 18.07 19.95
#